data_AF-A0A9D8N598-F1
#
_entry.id   AF-A0A9D8N598-F1
#
_cell.length_a   1.000
_cell.length_b   1.000
_cell.length_c   1.000
_cell.angle_alpha   90.00
_cell.angle_beta   90.00
_cell.angle_gamma   90.00
#
_symmetry.space_group_name_H-M   'P 1'
#
loop_
_entity.id
_entity.type
_entity.pdbx_description
1 polymer ?
#
loop_
_entity_poly.entity_id
_entity_poly.type
_entity_poly.pdbx_seq_one_letter_code
_entity_poly.pdbx_strand_id
1 'polypeptide(L)'
;MINNNYIGVMPESQVQIQMPEGTYSITIQSMIPFFSASRMVEVRSGQTAVLSFSDREKWWDILFVPDLLLWFADFFFTLPEPWGLVYKIFTNGYFILWLLYEFLIRKKYYTLEVAYFPEETGV
;
A
#
# COMPACT_ATOMS: atom_id res chain seq x y z
N MET A 1 -6.07 9.83 5.95
CA MET A 1 -7.19 10.81 5.84
C MET A 1 -8.40 10.26 6.58
N ILE A 2 -9.18 11.12 7.23
CA ILE A 2 -10.46 10.74 7.86
C ILE A 2 -11.53 11.71 7.36
N ASN A 3 -12.65 11.20 6.85
CA ASN A 3 -13.74 12.01 6.28
C ASN A 3 -13.20 13.05 5.27
N ASN A 4 -12.31 12.62 4.37
CA ASN A 4 -11.60 13.44 3.39
C ASN A 4 -10.66 14.53 3.96
N ASN A 5 -10.44 14.59 5.27
CA ASN A 5 -9.46 15.48 5.87
C ASN A 5 -8.11 14.78 6.02
N TYR A 6 -7.04 15.47 5.60
CA TYR A 6 -5.68 15.01 5.80
C TYR A 6 -5.28 15.17 7.27
N ILE A 7 -4.71 14.12 7.87
CA ILE A 7 -4.35 14.10 9.29
C ILE A 7 -2.84 14.04 9.49
N GLY A 8 -2.08 13.43 8.55
CA GLY A 8 -0.63 13.35 8.64
C GLY A 8 -0.04 12.25 7.77
N VAL A 9 1.30 12.21 7.71
CA VAL A 9 2.09 11.10 7.16
C VAL A 9 2.40 10.14 8.30
N MET A 10 2.23 8.85 8.10
CA MET A 10 2.50 7.82 9.10
C MET A 10 3.75 7.04 8.70
N PRO A 11 4.87 7.15 9.45
CA PRO A 11 6.11 6.45 9.12
C PRO A 11 6.13 4.96 9.53
N GLU A 12 5.30 4.55 10.51
CA GLU A 12 5.29 3.18 11.07
C GLU A 12 3.95 2.48 10.90
N SER A 13 3.95 1.15 10.75
CA SER A 13 2.81 0.26 10.41
C SER A 13 1.61 0.26 11.36
N GLN A 14 1.71 0.88 12.54
CA GLN A 14 0.64 0.89 13.52
C GLN A 14 0.41 2.31 14.02
N VAL A 15 -0.85 2.74 13.98
CA VAL A 15 -1.24 4.03 14.54
C VAL A 15 -2.46 3.87 15.42
N GLN A 16 -2.32 4.32 16.65
CA GLN A 16 -3.43 4.43 17.59
C GLN A 16 -4.10 5.78 17.35
N ILE A 17 -5.36 5.77 16.93
CA ILE A 17 -6.13 7.00 16.76
C ILE A 17 -7.32 6.94 17.70
N GLN A 18 -7.33 7.79 18.72
CA GLN A 18 -8.50 7.98 19.56
C GLN A 18 -9.48 8.88 18.83
N MET A 19 -10.68 8.38 18.56
CA MET A 19 -11.75 9.12 17.90
C MET A 19 -12.99 9.09 18.79
N PRO A 20 -13.81 10.17 18.81
CA PRO A 20 -15.08 10.15 19.51
C PRO A 20 -16.04 9.16 18.84
N GLU A 21 -17.18 8.91 19.48
CA GLU A 21 -18.20 8.03 18.92
C GLU A 21 -18.71 8.52 17.56
N GLY A 22 -18.83 7.61 16.60
CA GLY A 22 -19.28 7.96 15.26
C GLY A 22 -18.77 7.04 14.17
N THR A 23 -19.25 7.30 12.96
CA THR A 23 -18.85 6.58 11.75
C THR A 23 -17.86 7.42 10.96
N TYR A 24 -16.67 6.87 10.73
CA TYR A 24 -15.56 7.55 10.06
C TYR A 24 -15.17 6.81 8.78
N SER A 25 -15.02 7.56 7.68
CA SER A 25 -14.38 7.05 6.47
C SER A 25 -12.88 7.26 6.57
N ILE A 26 -12.13 6.20 6.82
CA ILE A 26 -10.67 6.25 6.93
C ILE A 26 -10.09 5.85 5.58
N THR A 27 -9.30 6.75 4.99
CA THR A 27 -8.60 6.52 3.73
C THR A 27 -7.10 6.64 3.95
N ILE A 28 -6.37 5.57 3.64
CA ILE A 28 -4.91 5.55 3.57
C ILE A 28 -4.53 5.70 2.11
N GLN A 29 -3.61 6.60 1.83
CA GLN A 29 -3.09 6.87 0.49
C GLN A 29 -1.57 6.74 0.52
N SER A 30 -1.02 6.01 -0.45
CA SER A 30 0.43 5.93 -0.68
C SER A 30 0.97 7.23 -1.27
N MET A 31 2.30 7.39 -1.26
CA MET A 31 2.98 8.43 -2.02
C MET A 31 2.78 8.27 -3.53
N ILE A 32 2.56 7.03 -3.99
CA ILE A 32 2.23 6.75 -5.38
C ILE A 32 0.72 7.01 -5.56
N PRO A 33 0.32 7.97 -6.41
CA PRO A 33 -1.09 8.18 -6.73
C PRO A 33 -1.66 6.86 -7.28
N PHE A 34 -2.95 6.56 -7.05
CA PHE A 34 -3.65 5.30 -7.37
C PHE A 34 -3.65 4.20 -6.30
N PHE A 35 -2.67 4.16 -5.40
CA PHE A 35 -2.70 3.21 -4.27
C PHE A 35 -3.36 3.84 -3.06
N SER A 36 -4.62 3.47 -2.84
CA SER A 36 -5.38 3.91 -1.69
C SER A 36 -6.30 2.81 -1.18
N ALA A 37 -6.44 2.71 0.13
CA ALA A 37 -7.44 1.87 0.77
C ALA A 37 -8.35 2.74 1.62
N SER A 38 -9.66 2.58 1.42
CA SER A 38 -10.69 3.25 2.21
C SER A 38 -11.53 2.21 2.95
N ARG A 39 -11.78 2.45 4.24
CA ARG A 39 -12.65 1.62 5.06
C ARG A 39 -13.49 2.49 5.97
N MET A 40 -14.77 2.12 6.09
CA MET A 40 -15.67 2.70 7.08
C MET A 40 -15.40 2.04 8.44
N VAL A 41 -15.18 2.85 9.46
CA VAL A 41 -14.96 2.41 10.84
C VAL A 41 -16.02 3.04 11.73
N GLU A 42 -16.72 2.21 12.49
CA GLU A 42 -17.72 2.62 13.47
C GLU A 42 -17.06 2.57 14.85
N VAL A 43 -16.93 3.71 15.52
CA VAL A 43 -16.39 3.82 16.88
C VAL A 43 -17.58 3.99 17.83
N ARG A 44 -17.73 3.07 18.79
CA ARG A 44 -18.79 3.12 19.80
C ARG A 44 -18.28 3.76 21.09
N SER A 45 -19.20 4.32 21.89
CA SER A 45 -18.90 4.90 23.21
C SER A 45 -18.07 3.95 24.09
N GLY A 46 -17.01 4.48 24.72
CA GLY A 46 -16.13 3.71 25.60
C GLY A 46 -15.17 2.73 24.91
N GLN A 47 -14.93 2.89 23.60
CA GLN A 47 -14.01 2.05 22.83
C GLN A 47 -12.90 2.86 22.19
N THR A 48 -11.66 2.37 22.35
CA THR A 48 -10.52 2.86 21.57
C THR A 48 -10.37 2.00 20.32
N ALA A 49 -10.34 2.64 19.14
CA ALA A 49 -10.07 1.98 17.86
C ALA A 49 -8.57 2.08 17.53
N VAL A 50 -7.87 0.95 17.54
CA VAL A 50 -6.49 0.86 17.07
C VAL A 50 -6.50 0.48 15.60
N LEU A 51 -5.82 1.27 14.78
CA LEU A 51 -5.71 1.06 13.34
C LEU A 51 -4.32 0.56 12.99
N SER A 52 -4.27 -0.70 12.57
CA SER A 52 -3.07 -1.30 12.04
C SER A 52 -3.14 -1.30 10.52
N PHE A 53 -2.04 -0.89 9.88
CA PHE A 53 -1.91 -0.97 8.44
C PHE A 53 -0.78 -1.91 8.07
N SER A 54 -1.03 -2.74 7.07
CA SER A 54 0.00 -3.59 6.52
C SER A 54 0.02 -3.45 5.01
N ASP A 55 1.23 -3.29 4.48
CA ASP A 55 1.50 -3.38 3.05
C ASP A 55 1.51 -4.86 2.66
N ARG A 56 0.53 -5.26 1.88
CA ARG A 56 0.37 -6.65 1.47
C ARG A 56 1.40 -7.06 0.41
N GLU A 57 1.97 -6.09 -0.31
CA GLU A 57 2.70 -6.30 -1.55
C GLU A 57 4.16 -5.86 -1.47
N LYS A 58 4.67 -5.56 -0.27
CA LYS A 58 6.07 -5.20 0.04
C LYS A 58 7.12 -6.09 -0.67
N TRP A 59 6.82 -7.37 -0.88
CA TRP A 59 7.71 -8.31 -1.58
C TRP A 59 7.71 -8.13 -3.10
N TRP A 60 6.58 -7.74 -3.69
CA TRP A 60 6.48 -7.40 -5.10
C TRP A 60 7.20 -6.09 -5.41
N ASP A 61 7.12 -5.10 -4.52
CA ASP A 61 7.90 -3.86 -4.62
C ASP A 61 9.42 -4.12 -4.69
N ILE A 62 9.92 -5.08 -3.89
CA ILE A 62 11.34 -5.46 -3.87
C ILE A 62 11.76 -6.13 -5.18
N LEU A 63 10.90 -6.93 -5.80
CA LEU A 63 11.18 -7.55 -7.11
C LEU A 63 11.11 -6.55 -8.26
N PHE A 64 10.33 -5.49 -8.09
CA PHE A 64 10.10 -4.47 -9.10
C PHE A 64 11.25 -3.46 -9.25
N VAL A 65 11.81 -2.96 -8.14
CA VAL A 65 12.88 -1.94 -8.20
C VAL A 65 14.08 -2.41 -9.05
N PRO A 66 14.57 -3.66 -8.92
CA PRO A 66 15.63 -4.19 -9.79
C PRO A 66 15.20 -4.30 -11.25
N ASP A 67 13.98 -4.75 -11.55
CA ASP A 67 13.50 -4.91 -12.93
C ASP A 67 13.32 -3.57 -13.64
N LEU A 68 12.80 -2.55 -12.94
CA LEU A 68 12.72 -1.18 -13.44
C LEU A 68 14.10 -0.55 -13.65
N LEU A 69 15.06 -0.81 -12.75
CA LEU A 69 16.45 -0.37 -12.91
C LEU A 69 17.11 -1.06 -14.11
N LEU A 70 16.86 -2.34 -14.32
CA LEU A 70 17.36 -3.07 -15.49
C LEU A 70 16.74 -2.53 -16.77
N TRP A 71 15.43 -2.27 -16.78
CA TRP A 71 14.73 -1.69 -17.92
C TRP A 71 15.29 -0.30 -18.26
N PHE A 72 15.52 0.51 -17.23
CA PHE A 72 16.16 1.82 -17.39
C PHE A 72 17.61 1.68 -17.87
N ALA A 73 18.37 0.68 -17.39
CA ALA A 73 19.72 0.43 -17.85
C ALA A 73 19.78 0.00 -19.32
N ASP A 74 18.82 -0.80 -19.80
CA ASP A 74 18.71 -1.20 -21.22
C ASP A 74 18.47 0.01 -22.15
N PHE A 75 17.94 1.12 -21.62
CA PHE A 75 17.83 2.37 -22.37
C PHE A 75 19.21 3.00 -22.69
N PHE A 76 20.20 2.81 -21.81
CA PHE A 76 21.54 3.38 -21.97
C PHE A 76 22.57 2.37 -22.48
N PHE A 77 22.35 1.08 -22.28
CA PHE A 77 23.29 0.01 -22.62
C PHE A 77 22.60 -1.07 -23.46
N THR A 78 22.94 -1.16 -24.74
CA THR A 78 22.52 -2.30 -25.58
C THR A 78 23.24 -3.57 -25.15
N LEU A 79 22.49 -4.50 -24.57
CA LEU A 79 22.97 -5.84 -24.27
C LEU A 79 23.34 -6.60 -25.56
N PRO A 80 24.51 -7.27 -25.61
CA PRO A 80 24.90 -8.07 -26.76
C PRO A 80 24.02 -9.33 -26.91
N GLU A 81 23.79 -9.77 -28.15
CA GLU A 81 23.10 -11.02 -28.45
C GLU A 81 23.90 -12.24 -27.95
N PRO A 82 23.26 -13.31 -27.43
CA PRO A 82 21.80 -13.58 -27.39
C PRO A 82 21.09 -13.04 -26.14
N TRP A 83 21.83 -12.43 -25.22
CA TRP A 83 21.32 -12.03 -23.90
C TRP A 83 20.32 -10.88 -24.00
N GLY A 84 20.47 -9.98 -24.98
CA GLY A 84 19.49 -8.94 -25.27
C GLY A 84 18.11 -9.48 -25.66
N LEU A 85 18.04 -10.58 -26.41
CA LEU A 85 16.77 -11.22 -26.79
C LEU A 85 16.10 -11.91 -25.60
N VAL A 86 16.87 -12.66 -24.80
CA VAL A 86 16.39 -13.28 -23.56
C VAL A 86 15.85 -12.21 -22.61
N TYR A 87 16.60 -11.13 -22.43
CA TYR A 87 16.21 -10.00 -21.61
C TYR A 87 14.90 -9.37 -22.10
N LYS A 88 14.78 -9.04 -23.39
CA LYS A 88 13.55 -8.45 -23.96
C LYS A 88 12.31 -9.32 -23.78
N ILE A 89 12.42 -10.64 -23.90
CA ILE A 89 11.26 -11.54 -23.71
C ILE A 89 10.84 -11.56 -22.24
N PHE A 90 11.79 -11.73 -21.33
CA PHE A 90 11.51 -11.79 -19.90
C PHE A 90 10.99 -10.45 -19.38
N THR A 91 11.64 -9.34 -19.68
CA THR A 91 11.28 -8.01 -19.16
C THR A 91 9.96 -7.51 -19.75
N ASN A 92 9.70 -7.65 -21.06
CA ASN A 92 8.41 -7.20 -21.62
C ASN A 92 7.24 -8.06 -21.14
N GLY A 93 7.42 -9.38 -21.04
CA GLY A 93 6.39 -10.28 -20.53
C GLY A 93 6.10 -10.04 -19.04
N TYR A 94 7.16 -9.89 -18.24
CA TYR A 94 7.05 -9.59 -16.82
C TYR A 94 6.42 -8.21 -16.58
N PHE A 95 6.81 -7.18 -17.34
CA PHE A 95 6.25 -5.83 -17.23
C PHE A 95 4.74 -5.80 -17.49
N ILE A 96 4.26 -6.54 -18.49
CA ILE A 96 2.82 -6.64 -18.78
C ILE A 96 2.08 -7.39 -17.66
N LEU A 97 2.64 -8.51 -17.19
CA LEU A 97 2.06 -9.26 -16.07
C LEU A 97 2.00 -8.42 -14.80
N TRP A 98 3.04 -7.61 -14.57
CA TRP A 98 3.12 -6.68 -13.45
C TRP A 98 2.06 -5.57 -13.56
N LEU A 99 1.94 -4.89 -14.71
CA LEU A 99 0.89 -3.88 -14.92
C LEU A 99 -0.51 -4.45 -14.67
N LEU A 100 -0.75 -5.68 -15.14
CA LEU A 100 -2.02 -6.37 -14.92
C LEU A 100 -2.20 -6.69 -13.42
N TYR A 101 -1.16 -7.15 -12.74
CA TYR A 101 -1.19 -7.47 -11.32
C TYR A 101 -1.47 -6.24 -10.46
N GLU A 102 -0.71 -5.15 -10.64
CA GLU A 102 -0.96 -3.87 -9.97
C GLU A 102 -2.38 -3.37 -10.23
N PHE A 103 -2.85 -3.46 -11.48
CA PHE A 103 -4.20 -3.04 -11.83
C PHE A 103 -5.27 -3.83 -11.08
N LEU A 104 -5.06 -5.13 -10.88
CA LEU A 104 -5.97 -6.02 -10.14
C LEU A 104 -5.92 -5.77 -8.63
N ILE A 105 -4.73 -5.54 -8.06
CA ILE A 105 -4.55 -5.41 -6.61
C ILE A 105 -4.63 -3.97 -6.10
N ARG A 106 -4.67 -2.94 -6.97
CA ARG A 106 -4.64 -1.51 -6.58
C ARG A 106 -5.61 -1.10 -5.47
N LYS A 107 -6.76 -1.80 -5.35
CA LYS A 107 -7.79 -1.55 -4.32
C LYS A 107 -7.64 -2.41 -3.05
N LYS A 108 -6.72 -3.38 -3.06
CA LYS A 108 -6.47 -4.35 -1.99
C LYS A 108 -5.03 -4.29 -1.45
N TYR A 109 -4.27 -3.28 -1.89
CA TYR A 109 -2.85 -3.12 -1.59
C TYR A 109 -2.57 -3.01 -0.09
N TYR A 110 -3.43 -2.27 0.61
CA TYR A 110 -3.34 -2.10 2.05
C TYR A 110 -4.44 -2.90 2.76
N THR A 111 -4.04 -3.63 3.78
CA THR A 111 -4.99 -4.19 4.75
C THR A 111 -5.12 -3.20 5.90
N LEU A 112 -6.36 -2.80 6.20
CA LEU A 112 -6.68 -2.03 7.38
C LEU A 112 -7.31 -2.96 8.41
N GLU A 113 -6.63 -3.17 9.53
CA GLU A 113 -7.19 -3.90 10.67
C GLU A 113 -7.61 -2.91 11.75
N VAL A 114 -8.80 -3.14 12.32
CA VAL A 114 -9.33 -2.33 13.41
C VAL A 114 -9.51 -3.24 14.60
N ALA A 115 -8.78 -2.95 15.67
CA ALA A 115 -8.96 -3.60 16.96
C ALA A 115 -9.67 -2.62 17.91
N TYR A 116 -10.69 -3.11 18.60
CA TYR A 116 -11.43 -2.33 19.60
C TYR A 116 -10.96 -2.76 20.98
N PHE A 117 -10.51 -1.81 21.77
CA PHE A 117 -10.20 -2.02 23.18
C PHE A 117 -11.23 -1.31 24.04
N PRO A 118 -11.71 -1.93 25.13
CA PRO A 118 -12.46 -1.20 26.13
C PRO A 118 -11.54 -0.11 26.69
N GLU A 119 -12.08 1.10 26.83
CA GLU A 119 -11.39 2.20 27.49
C GLU A 119 -11.02 1.72 28.90
N GLU A 120 -9.72 1.52 29.17
CA GLU A 120 -9.28 1.19 30.51
C GLU A 120 -9.73 2.34 31.41
N THR A 121 -10.67 2.05 32.30
CA THR A 121 -11.09 2.96 33.36
C THR A 121 -9.86 3.28 34.20
N GLY A 122 -9.18 4.37 33.85
CA GLY A 122 -8.23 5.04 34.72
C GLY A 122 -8.98 5.50 35.95
N VAL A 123 -8.78 4.76 37.05
CA VAL A 123 -9.06 5.21 38.42
C VAL A 123 -8.04 6.27 38.78
#